data_AF-A0LF43-F1
#
_entry.id   AF-A0LF43-F1
#
_cell.length_a   1.000
_cell.length_b   1.000
_cell.length_c   1.000
_cell.angle_alpha   90.00
_cell.angle_beta   90.00
_cell.angle_gamma   90.00
#
_symmetry.space_group_name_H-M   'P 1'
#
loop_
_entity.id
_entity.type
_entity.pdbx_description
1 polymer ?
#
loop_
_entity_poly.entity_id
_entity_poly.type
_entity_poly.pdbx_seq_one_letter_code
_entity_poly.pdbx_strand_id
1 'polypeptide(L)'
;MTIRAKIRSIYSTALTKLLLDSGHRVVEPSVKIRERFSIEPCDETHDVLLMDRDDFQGLDIFGEAESICRLLDCIRKHLLDAVLVELDQDDSDDGLMSARMELPGASKEALDQLRYAVTPTLLRHHRLRIVDSTALERAEGTLSLHPEKKGELEKDLFLQAILAPLEKAGVVRVEHVRPSGKSMRPREGVLVNATPESILFRRSFSKGGTYDGLDVPIQAGDYGLTTIREGAWFVKHAYYTKDDKLIGEYYNVNTPVELYPYGARYLDLEVDVVKKAGRRPRLLDREKLALLSRRGAIGSALESKAMAVAGELMQTLAG
;
A
#
# COMPACT_ATOMS: atom_id res chain seq x y z
N MET A 1 14.65 17.11 19.93
CA MET A 1 13.94 18.38 19.69
C MET A 1 12.62 18.09 19.04
N THR A 2 11.64 18.97 19.24
CA THR A 2 10.25 18.79 18.82
C THR A 2 10.04 19.36 17.42
N ILE A 3 9.34 18.64 16.53
CA ILE A 3 8.99 19.14 15.19
C ILE A 3 7.66 19.90 15.27
N ARG A 4 7.55 21.02 14.54
CA ARG A 4 6.28 21.70 14.24
C ARG A 4 5.84 21.33 12.83
N ALA A 5 4.81 20.50 12.74
CA ALA A 5 4.29 20.00 11.47
C ALA A 5 3.01 20.72 11.05
N LYS A 6 2.97 21.16 9.80
CA LYS A 6 1.74 21.56 9.11
C LYS A 6 1.26 20.41 8.24
N ILE A 7 -0.02 20.07 8.35
CA ILE A 7 -0.58 18.90 7.65
C ILE A 7 -1.73 19.35 6.74
N ARG A 8 -1.64 18.99 5.47
CA ARG A 8 -2.62 19.26 4.41
C ARG A 8 -2.85 17.98 3.62
N SER A 9 -3.49 17.01 4.27
CA SER A 9 -3.59 15.65 3.75
C SER A 9 -4.91 14.96 4.12
N ILE A 10 -5.36 13.99 3.32
CA ILE A 10 -6.46 13.07 3.70
C ILE A 10 -6.15 12.29 4.98
N TYR A 11 -4.86 12.11 5.31
CA TYR A 11 -4.35 11.44 6.50
C TYR A 11 -4.30 12.36 7.74
N SER A 12 -4.73 13.63 7.62
CA SER A 12 -4.48 14.67 8.64
C SER A 12 -4.83 14.28 10.08
N THR A 13 -5.99 13.67 10.31
CA THR A 13 -6.39 13.29 11.68
C THR A 13 -5.51 12.19 12.26
N ALA A 14 -5.18 11.18 11.46
CA ALA A 14 -4.32 10.09 11.88
C ALA A 14 -2.88 10.59 12.15
N LEU A 15 -2.36 11.41 11.25
CA LEU A 15 -1.02 12.01 11.39
C LEU A 15 -0.96 12.98 12.57
N THR A 16 -2.00 13.78 12.82
CA THR A 16 -2.06 14.60 14.04
C THR A 16 -1.96 13.74 15.29
N LYS A 17 -2.73 12.64 15.39
CA LYS A 17 -2.66 11.73 16.55
C LYS A 17 -1.24 11.16 16.71
N LEU A 18 -0.67 10.62 15.64
CA LEU A 18 0.67 10.04 15.62
C LEU A 18 1.74 11.02 16.11
N LEU A 19 1.70 12.26 15.60
CA LEU A 19 2.68 13.29 15.93
C LEU A 19 2.54 13.77 17.37
N LEU A 20 1.31 14.02 17.85
CA LEU A 20 1.07 14.42 19.24
C LEU A 20 1.50 13.32 20.22
N ASP A 21 1.17 12.05 19.94
CA ASP A 21 1.58 10.91 20.77
C ASP A 21 3.11 10.75 20.81
N SER A 22 3.80 11.15 19.74
CA SER A 22 5.26 11.14 19.64
C SER A 22 5.91 12.38 20.24
N GLY A 23 5.13 13.26 20.87
CA GLY A 23 5.61 14.49 21.51
C GLY A 23 5.94 15.63 20.53
N HIS A 24 5.48 15.55 19.28
CA HIS A 24 5.58 16.60 18.27
C HIS A 24 4.40 17.57 18.31
N ARG A 25 4.53 18.73 17.66
CA ARG A 25 3.50 19.77 17.61
C ARG A 25 2.90 19.86 16.22
N VAL A 26 1.59 20.11 16.16
CA VAL A 26 0.89 20.43 14.92
C VAL A 26 0.54 21.92 14.91
N VAL A 27 0.96 22.63 13.87
CA VAL A 27 0.73 24.07 13.68
C VAL A 27 -0.22 24.30 12.52
N GLU A 28 -0.87 25.47 12.51
CA GLU A 28 -1.93 25.81 11.55
C GLU A 28 -3.00 24.69 11.34
N PRO A 29 -3.51 24.05 12.42
CA PRO A 29 -4.52 23.01 12.31
C PRO A 29 -5.84 23.56 11.76
N SER A 30 -6.54 22.75 10.94
CA SER A 30 -7.89 23.11 10.51
C SER A 30 -8.86 23.13 11.70
N VAL A 31 -10.00 23.82 11.55
CA VAL A 31 -11.08 23.86 12.57
C VAL A 31 -11.41 22.45 13.08
N LYS A 32 -11.59 21.50 12.15
CA LYS A 32 -11.90 20.10 12.46
C LYS A 32 -10.82 19.40 13.28
N ILE A 33 -9.55 19.72 13.04
CA ILE A 33 -8.43 19.16 13.82
C ILE A 33 -8.38 19.79 15.21
N ARG A 34 -8.59 21.11 15.32
CA ARG A 34 -8.66 21.79 16.61
C ARG A 34 -9.75 21.22 17.50
N GLU A 35 -10.95 21.01 16.95
CA GLU A 35 -12.08 20.43 17.68
C GLU A 35 -11.78 19.00 18.16
N ARG A 36 -11.19 18.17 17.30
CA ARG A 36 -10.89 16.76 17.61
C ARG A 36 -9.83 16.57 18.68
N PHE A 37 -8.85 17.46 18.74
CA PHE A 37 -7.68 17.31 19.60
C PHE A 37 -7.59 18.39 20.69
N SER A 38 -8.59 19.26 20.79
CA SER A 38 -8.61 20.40 21.70
C SER A 38 -7.33 21.26 21.60
N ILE A 39 -6.89 21.51 20.36
CA ILE A 39 -5.69 22.30 20.08
C ILE A 39 -6.09 23.77 19.91
N GLU A 40 -5.44 24.65 20.66
CA GLU A 40 -5.59 26.09 20.51
C GLU A 40 -5.09 26.58 19.14
N PRO A 41 -5.68 27.65 18.57
CA PRO A 41 -5.11 28.29 17.39
C PRO A 41 -3.62 28.64 17.63
N CYS A 42 -2.78 28.29 16.67
CA CYS A 42 -1.35 28.55 16.72
C CYS A 42 -0.88 28.96 15.32
N ASP A 43 -0.44 30.22 15.21
CA ASP A 43 0.08 30.83 13.97
C ASP A 43 1.61 30.76 13.89
N GLU A 44 2.22 29.84 14.64
CA GLU A 44 3.65 29.56 14.52
C GLU A 44 3.99 28.99 13.13
N THR A 45 5.18 29.31 12.64
CA THR A 45 5.73 28.72 11.41
C THR A 45 5.96 27.22 11.59
N HIS A 46 5.85 26.47 10.50
CA HIS A 46 6.12 25.03 10.46
C HIS A 46 7.57 24.76 10.08
N ASP A 47 8.12 23.68 10.65
CA ASP A 47 9.43 23.14 10.26
C ASP A 47 9.29 22.16 9.10
N VAL A 48 8.12 21.51 9.00
CA VAL A 48 7.76 20.57 7.94
C VAL A 48 6.31 20.75 7.49
N LEU A 49 6.08 20.62 6.20
CA LEU A 49 4.79 20.57 5.55
C LEU A 49 4.55 19.17 4.98
N LEU A 50 3.44 18.54 5.35
CA LEU A 50 3.00 17.25 4.82
C LEU A 50 1.79 17.48 3.90
N MET A 51 1.92 17.08 2.65
CA MET A 51 0.87 17.15 1.64
C MET A 51 0.55 15.76 1.10
N ASP A 52 -0.68 15.56 0.61
CA ASP A 52 -0.98 14.38 -0.19
C ASP A 52 -0.16 14.38 -1.47
N ARG A 53 0.30 13.20 -1.89
CA ARG A 53 0.70 12.99 -3.28
C ARG A 53 -0.50 13.14 -4.21
N ASP A 54 -0.24 13.39 -5.50
CA ASP A 54 -1.26 13.53 -6.54
C ASP A 54 -2.22 12.32 -6.65
N ASP A 55 -1.72 11.12 -6.35
CA ASP A 55 -2.51 9.88 -6.36
C ASP A 55 -3.17 9.55 -5.01
N PHE A 56 -2.92 10.37 -3.98
CA PHE A 56 -3.33 10.18 -2.59
C PHE A 56 -2.77 8.90 -1.93
N GLN A 57 -1.83 8.21 -2.56
CA GLN A 57 -1.25 6.94 -2.08
C GLN A 57 -0.04 7.13 -1.16
N GLY A 58 0.19 8.37 -0.72
CA GLY A 58 1.26 8.70 0.20
C GLY A 58 1.38 10.20 0.41
N LEU A 59 2.59 10.63 0.77
CA LEU A 59 2.86 12.00 1.20
C LEU A 59 4.03 12.61 0.43
N ASP A 60 3.87 13.88 0.06
CA ASP A 60 4.98 14.76 -0.29
C ASP A 60 5.29 15.65 0.93
N ILE A 61 6.54 15.65 1.36
CA ILE A 61 7.02 16.27 2.60
C ILE A 61 8.05 17.32 2.23
N PHE A 62 7.92 18.53 2.78
CA PHE A 62 8.82 19.65 2.52
C PHE A 62 9.29 20.26 3.84
N GLY A 63 10.55 20.67 3.93
CA GLY A 63 11.07 21.32 5.13
C GLY A 63 12.58 21.17 5.29
N GLU A 64 13.09 21.57 6.44
CA GLU A 64 14.52 21.45 6.74
C GLU A 64 14.94 19.97 6.84
N ALA A 65 16.14 19.66 6.36
CA ALA A 65 16.71 18.30 6.35
C ALA A 65 16.58 17.57 7.70
N GLU A 66 16.95 18.24 8.80
CA GLU A 66 16.92 17.65 10.13
C GLU A 66 15.48 17.32 10.59
N SER A 67 14.53 18.19 10.26
CA SER A 67 13.12 18.01 10.62
C SER A 67 12.47 16.92 9.77
N ILE A 68 12.81 16.81 8.48
CA ILE A 68 12.39 15.67 7.64
C ILE A 68 12.95 14.36 8.19
N CYS A 69 14.24 14.26 8.48
CA CYS A 69 14.83 13.02 9.01
C CYS A 69 14.13 12.55 10.29
N ARG A 70 13.87 13.47 11.24
CA ARG A 70 13.14 13.13 12.47
C ARG A 70 11.70 12.69 12.21
N LEU A 71 11.00 13.33 11.26
CA LEU A 71 9.65 12.95 10.86
C LEU A 71 9.65 11.55 10.24
N LEU A 72 10.60 11.25 9.34
CA LEU A 72 10.74 9.93 8.72
C LEU A 72 10.99 8.85 9.77
N ASP A 73 11.84 9.12 10.77
CA ASP A 73 12.07 8.20 11.89
C ASP A 73 10.80 7.98 12.72
N CYS A 74 10.02 9.03 12.98
CA CYS A 74 8.75 8.95 13.67
C CYS A 74 7.74 8.09 12.89
N ILE A 75 7.61 8.33 11.59
CA ILE A 75 6.71 7.58 10.71
C ILE A 75 7.12 6.10 10.66
N ARG A 76 8.41 5.79 10.44
CA ARG A 76 8.90 4.40 10.33
C ARG A 76 8.72 3.57 11.60
N LYS A 77 8.68 4.21 12.77
CA LYS A 77 8.41 3.52 14.04
C LYS A 77 6.96 3.03 14.16
N HIS A 78 6.02 3.70 13.48
CA HIS A 78 4.59 3.45 13.61
C HIS A 78 3.98 2.81 12.37
N LEU A 79 4.52 3.09 11.18
CA LEU A 79 4.01 2.66 9.89
C LEU A 79 4.99 1.66 9.27
N LEU A 80 4.72 0.36 9.46
CA LEU A 80 5.62 -0.74 9.12
C LEU A 80 6.07 -0.73 7.65
N ASP A 81 5.13 -0.54 6.74
CA ASP A 81 5.37 -0.64 5.30
C ASP A 81 5.49 0.73 4.59
N ALA A 82 5.65 1.82 5.34
CA ALA A 82 5.88 3.13 4.76
C ALA A 82 7.23 3.16 4.03
N VAL A 83 7.22 3.56 2.76
CA VAL A 83 8.40 3.52 1.88
C VAL A 83 8.80 4.94 1.47
N LEU A 84 10.07 5.27 1.66
CA LEU A 84 10.68 6.49 1.11
C LEU A 84 11.02 6.22 -0.36
N VAL A 85 10.37 6.96 -1.26
CA VAL A 85 10.48 6.78 -2.72
C VAL A 85 11.55 7.71 -3.28
N GLU A 86 11.51 8.99 -2.90
CA GLU A 86 12.43 10.03 -3.35
C GLU A 86 12.83 10.90 -2.15
N LEU A 87 14.06 11.40 -2.18
CA LEU A 87 14.60 12.34 -1.19
C LEU A 87 15.54 13.28 -1.93
N ASP A 88 15.07 14.49 -2.19
CA ASP A 88 15.77 15.48 -3.00
C ASP A 88 16.08 16.72 -2.16
N GLN A 89 17.26 17.29 -2.39
CA GLN A 89 17.59 18.62 -1.90
C GLN A 89 17.02 19.62 -2.89
N ASP A 90 16.35 20.65 -2.40
CA ASP A 90 15.97 21.75 -3.27
C ASP A 90 17.26 22.43 -3.73
N ASP A 91 17.35 22.84 -5.00
CA ASP A 91 18.55 23.47 -5.56
C ASP A 91 18.78 24.89 -4.99
N SER A 92 17.88 25.35 -4.10
CA SER A 92 17.98 26.59 -3.36
C SER A 92 19.00 26.51 -2.20
N ASP A 93 19.71 27.61 -1.98
CA ASP A 93 20.73 27.76 -0.93
C ASP A 93 20.14 27.89 0.49
N ASP A 94 18.87 27.53 0.69
CA ASP A 94 18.12 27.65 1.94
C ASP A 94 18.07 26.36 2.77
N GLY A 95 18.67 25.27 2.27
CA GLY A 95 18.77 24.00 3.00
C GLY A 95 17.43 23.25 3.14
N LEU A 96 16.44 23.63 2.32
CA LEU A 96 15.18 22.92 2.24
C LEU A 96 15.34 21.61 1.45
N MET A 97 14.57 20.62 1.88
CA MET A 97 14.53 19.31 1.27
C MET A 97 13.08 18.93 0.97
N SER A 98 12.92 18.04 0.01
CA SER A 98 11.66 17.35 -0.23
C SER A 98 11.84 15.84 -0.11
N ALA A 99 10.83 15.17 0.43
CA ALA A 99 10.79 13.73 0.54
C ALA A 99 9.43 13.21 0.09
N ARG A 100 9.45 12.16 -0.72
CA ARG A 100 8.24 11.48 -1.18
C ARG A 100 8.10 10.13 -0.51
N MET A 101 6.93 9.88 0.08
CA MET A 101 6.61 8.61 0.71
C MET A 101 5.45 7.91 0.01
N GLU A 102 5.51 6.59 -0.11
CA GLU A 102 4.37 5.73 -0.35
C GLU A 102 3.83 5.24 1.01
N LEU A 103 2.50 5.19 1.14
CA LEU A 103 1.81 4.62 2.29
C LEU A 103 0.99 3.40 1.83
N PRO A 104 1.55 2.19 1.84
CA PRO A 104 0.85 0.97 1.41
C PRO A 104 -0.16 0.48 2.45
N GLY A 105 -0.75 -0.70 2.19
CA GLY A 105 -1.91 -1.20 2.93
C GLY A 105 -1.77 -1.24 4.45
N ALA A 106 -0.62 -1.68 5.00
CA ALA A 106 -0.45 -1.73 6.46
C ALA A 106 -0.34 -0.34 7.09
N SER A 107 0.29 0.61 6.39
CA SER A 107 0.38 2.00 6.81
C SER A 107 -0.99 2.67 6.81
N LYS A 108 -1.79 2.46 5.76
CA LYS A 108 -3.17 2.99 5.72
C LYS A 108 -4.03 2.38 6.83
N GLU A 109 -3.91 1.08 7.08
CA GLU A 109 -4.60 0.40 8.17
C GLU A 109 -4.18 0.97 9.54
N ALA A 110 -2.89 1.14 9.80
CA ALA A 110 -2.39 1.75 11.04
C ALA A 110 -2.90 3.19 11.22
N LEU A 111 -2.93 3.98 10.14
CA LEU A 111 -3.48 5.33 10.15
C LEU A 111 -5.00 5.33 10.37
N ASP A 112 -5.74 4.36 9.82
CA ASP A 112 -7.17 4.19 10.11
C ASP A 112 -7.40 3.90 11.60
N GLN A 113 -6.56 3.06 12.23
CA GLN A 113 -6.65 2.77 13.66
C GLN A 113 -6.35 4.00 14.53
N LEU A 114 -5.31 4.77 14.18
CA LEU A 114 -4.99 6.04 14.85
C LEU A 114 -6.14 7.04 14.73
N ARG A 115 -6.79 7.10 13.56
CA ARG A 115 -7.97 7.92 13.35
C ARG A 115 -9.16 7.43 14.17
N TYR A 116 -9.39 6.11 14.22
CA TYR A 116 -10.46 5.48 14.99
C TYR A 116 -10.37 5.82 16.49
N ALA A 117 -9.16 5.94 17.03
CA ALA A 117 -8.94 6.36 18.41
C ALA A 117 -9.40 7.80 18.73
N VAL A 118 -9.72 8.60 17.71
CA VAL A 118 -10.09 10.02 17.83
C VAL A 118 -11.53 10.28 17.37
N THR A 119 -11.99 9.58 16.35
CA THR A 119 -13.30 9.82 15.71
C THR A 119 -13.87 8.53 15.15
N PRO A 120 -15.20 8.34 15.12
CA PRO A 120 -15.82 7.21 14.43
C PRO A 120 -15.22 7.07 13.03
N THR A 121 -14.72 5.87 12.74
CA THR A 121 -13.95 5.56 11.53
C THR A 121 -14.28 4.13 11.10
N LEU A 122 -14.64 3.96 9.83
CA LEU A 122 -14.86 2.65 9.21
C LEU A 122 -13.53 2.03 8.79
N LEU A 123 -13.46 0.69 8.75
CA LEU A 123 -12.31 0.00 8.16
C LEU A 123 -12.02 0.51 6.74
N ARG A 124 -10.73 0.66 6.41
CA ARG A 124 -10.23 1.07 5.09
C ARG A 124 -10.60 2.52 4.75
N HIS A 125 -10.73 3.39 5.75
CA HIS A 125 -11.14 4.79 5.61
C HIS A 125 -10.29 5.51 4.56
N HIS A 126 -8.96 5.53 4.70
CA HIS A 126 -8.13 6.28 3.75
C HIS A 126 -8.25 5.72 2.33
N ARG A 127 -8.33 4.41 2.16
CA ARG A 127 -8.53 3.79 0.84
C ARG A 127 -9.89 4.17 0.25
N LEU A 128 -10.96 4.04 1.01
CA LEU A 128 -12.32 4.39 0.58
C LEU A 128 -12.47 5.88 0.31
N ARG A 129 -11.69 6.73 0.97
CA ARG A 129 -11.65 8.16 0.71
C ARG A 129 -11.07 8.48 -0.67
N ILE A 130 -10.11 7.68 -1.14
CA ILE A 130 -9.56 7.76 -2.50
C ILE A 130 -10.60 7.26 -3.53
N VAL A 131 -11.34 6.21 -3.19
CA VAL A 131 -12.30 5.55 -4.09
C VAL A 131 -13.60 6.34 -4.25
N ASP A 132 -14.28 6.63 -3.14
CA ASP A 132 -15.55 7.35 -3.11
C ASP A 132 -15.69 8.07 -1.75
N SER A 133 -15.12 9.27 -1.69
CA SER A 133 -15.18 10.12 -0.49
C SER A 133 -16.62 10.43 -0.07
N THR A 134 -17.54 10.55 -1.03
CA THR A 134 -18.92 10.94 -0.74
C THR A 134 -19.68 9.78 -0.08
N ALA A 135 -19.53 8.56 -0.59
CA ALA A 135 -20.12 7.37 0.03
C ALA A 135 -19.53 7.11 1.42
N LEU A 136 -18.21 7.27 1.57
CA LEU A 136 -17.54 7.14 2.86
C LEU A 136 -18.07 8.16 3.88
N GLU A 137 -18.16 9.44 3.51
CA GLU A 137 -18.65 10.49 4.42
C GLU A 137 -20.09 10.24 4.89
N ARG A 138 -20.97 9.78 3.99
CA ARG A 138 -22.34 9.36 4.36
C ARG A 138 -22.35 8.18 5.32
N ALA A 139 -21.49 7.18 5.07
CA ALA A 139 -21.40 5.99 5.91
C ALA A 139 -20.84 6.32 7.30
N GLU A 140 -19.80 7.16 7.40
CA GLU A 140 -19.26 7.62 8.69
C GLU A 140 -20.22 8.57 9.44
N GLY A 141 -20.99 9.38 8.71
CA GLY A 141 -22.08 10.15 9.30
C GLY A 141 -23.15 9.24 9.92
N THR A 142 -23.51 8.16 9.23
CA THR A 142 -24.42 7.14 9.76
C THR A 142 -23.81 6.43 10.97
N LEU A 143 -22.53 6.01 10.91
CA LEU A 143 -21.82 5.36 12.00
C LEU A 143 -21.80 6.23 13.27
N SER A 144 -21.70 7.54 13.11
CA SER A 144 -21.68 8.49 14.23
C SER A 144 -23.01 8.52 15.00
N LEU A 145 -24.12 8.22 14.33
CA LEU A 145 -25.46 8.15 14.93
C LEU A 145 -25.84 6.71 15.34
N HIS A 146 -25.31 5.71 14.63
CA HIS A 146 -25.64 4.29 14.75
C HIS A 146 -24.37 3.42 14.80
N PRO A 147 -23.61 3.44 15.91
CA PRO A 147 -22.37 2.66 16.04
C PRO A 147 -22.57 1.16 15.86
N GLU A 148 -23.75 0.64 16.20
CA GLU A 148 -24.14 -0.76 16.06
C GLU A 148 -24.13 -1.26 14.61
N LYS A 149 -24.26 -0.35 13.63
CA LYS A 149 -24.26 -0.68 12.20
C LYS A 149 -22.86 -0.80 11.58
N LYS A 150 -21.79 -0.67 12.37
CA LYS A 150 -20.41 -0.64 11.87
C LYS A 150 -20.10 -1.76 10.87
N GLY A 151 -20.35 -3.02 11.25
CA GLY A 151 -20.02 -4.17 10.41
C GLY A 151 -20.83 -4.23 9.10
N GLU A 152 -22.10 -3.81 9.14
CA GLU A 152 -22.96 -3.70 7.95
C GLU A 152 -22.43 -2.61 7.00
N LEU A 153 -22.15 -1.42 7.52
CA LEU A 153 -21.61 -0.29 6.76
C LEU A 153 -20.27 -0.64 6.11
N GLU A 154 -19.36 -1.30 6.83
CA GLU A 154 -18.05 -1.71 6.32
C GLU A 154 -18.18 -2.73 5.18
N LYS A 155 -19.10 -3.69 5.32
CA LYS A 155 -19.38 -4.70 4.30
C LYS A 155 -20.00 -4.06 3.06
N ASP A 156 -21.06 -3.28 3.25
CA ASP A 156 -21.81 -2.68 2.15
C ASP A 156 -20.96 -1.69 1.36
N LEU A 157 -20.20 -0.85 2.05
CA LEU A 157 -19.32 0.12 1.40
C LEU A 157 -18.22 -0.59 0.59
N PHE A 158 -17.65 -1.70 1.10
CA PHE A 158 -16.69 -2.48 0.35
C PHE A 158 -17.33 -3.15 -0.89
N LEU A 159 -18.51 -3.76 -0.74
CA LEU A 159 -19.21 -4.38 -1.86
C LEU A 159 -19.57 -3.36 -2.95
N GLN A 160 -20.15 -2.22 -2.58
CA GLN A 160 -20.66 -1.23 -3.52
C GLN A 160 -19.55 -0.38 -4.15
N ALA A 161 -18.54 0.03 -3.37
CA ALA A 161 -17.49 0.89 -3.87
C ALA A 161 -16.40 0.11 -4.61
N ILE A 162 -16.15 -1.16 -4.26
CA ILE A 162 -14.99 -1.92 -4.75
C ILE A 162 -15.39 -3.12 -5.60
N LEU A 163 -16.17 -4.07 -5.06
CA LEU A 163 -16.45 -5.31 -5.79
C LEU A 163 -17.43 -5.13 -6.95
N ALA A 164 -18.56 -4.46 -6.74
CA ALA A 164 -19.58 -4.32 -7.76
C ALA A 164 -19.07 -3.58 -9.03
N PRO A 165 -18.26 -2.49 -8.93
CA PRO A 165 -17.64 -1.88 -10.10
C PRO A 165 -16.63 -2.80 -10.80
N LEU A 166 -15.85 -3.56 -10.04
CA LEU A 166 -14.86 -4.51 -10.57
C LEU A 166 -15.52 -5.64 -11.36
N GLU A 167 -16.57 -6.24 -10.79
CA GLU A 167 -17.36 -7.28 -11.44
C GLU A 167 -18.04 -6.76 -12.71
N LYS A 168 -18.61 -5.54 -12.63
CA LYS A 168 -19.24 -4.88 -13.79
C LYS A 168 -18.24 -4.62 -14.92
N ALA A 169 -16.99 -4.25 -14.59
CA ALA A 169 -15.95 -4.02 -15.58
C ALA A 169 -15.47 -5.33 -16.23
N GLY A 170 -15.44 -6.43 -15.48
CA GLY A 170 -14.99 -7.75 -15.97
C GLY A 170 -13.50 -7.82 -16.32
N VAL A 171 -12.74 -6.77 -16.03
CA VAL A 171 -11.30 -6.65 -16.30
C VAL A 171 -10.61 -6.24 -15.00
N VAL A 172 -9.51 -6.91 -14.69
CA VAL A 172 -8.67 -6.62 -13.53
C VAL A 172 -7.41 -5.92 -13.98
N ARG A 173 -7.13 -4.78 -13.35
CA ARG A 173 -5.88 -4.04 -13.45
C ARG A 173 -5.13 -4.13 -12.13
N VAL A 174 -3.87 -4.56 -12.20
CA VAL A 174 -2.99 -4.65 -11.02
C VAL A 174 -1.93 -3.56 -11.09
N GLU A 175 -1.99 -2.65 -10.13
CA GLU A 175 -0.98 -1.62 -9.89
C GLU A 175 0.14 -2.22 -9.04
N HIS A 176 1.21 -2.62 -9.71
CA HIS A 176 2.43 -3.12 -9.09
C HIS A 176 3.39 -1.95 -8.91
N VAL A 177 3.34 -1.33 -7.72
CA VAL A 177 4.15 -0.16 -7.38
C VAL A 177 5.57 -0.61 -7.06
N ARG A 178 6.57 0.05 -7.66
CA ARG A 178 7.97 -0.22 -7.32
C ARG A 178 8.47 0.77 -6.27
N PRO A 179 9.35 0.34 -5.35
CA PRO A 179 10.00 1.24 -4.39
C PRO A 179 10.77 2.39 -5.05
N SER A 180 11.25 2.19 -6.28
CA SER A 180 12.01 3.19 -7.02
C SER A 180 11.17 4.32 -7.63
N GLY A 181 9.85 4.35 -7.39
CA GLY A 181 8.93 5.35 -7.97
C GLY A 181 8.66 5.22 -9.47
N LYS A 182 9.34 4.28 -10.15
CA LYS A 182 9.22 4.12 -11.62
C LYS A 182 7.86 3.57 -11.99
N SER A 183 7.14 4.33 -12.82
CA SER A 183 5.86 3.91 -13.37
C SER A 183 6.02 2.63 -14.18
N MET A 184 5.14 1.66 -13.92
CA MET A 184 5.03 0.43 -14.69
C MET A 184 3.66 0.31 -15.30
N ARG A 185 3.60 -0.28 -16.50
CA ARG A 185 2.33 -0.66 -17.09
C ARG A 185 1.63 -1.65 -16.16
N PRO A 186 0.38 -1.39 -15.78
CA PRO A 186 -0.38 -2.31 -14.95
C PRO A 186 -0.47 -3.70 -15.59
N ARG A 187 -0.53 -4.73 -14.76
CA ARG A 187 -0.82 -6.09 -15.27
C ARG A 187 -2.33 -6.21 -15.43
N GLU A 188 -2.78 -6.47 -16.64
CA GLU A 188 -4.21 -6.56 -16.97
C GLU A 188 -4.62 -7.99 -17.35
N GLY A 189 -5.87 -8.34 -17.06
CA GLY A 189 -6.48 -9.58 -17.52
C GLY A 189 -7.99 -9.64 -17.22
N VAL A 190 -8.62 -10.73 -17.66
CA VAL A 190 -10.07 -10.92 -17.54
C VAL A 190 -10.41 -11.47 -16.16
N LEU A 191 -11.36 -10.84 -15.47
CA LEU A 191 -11.85 -11.31 -14.18
C LEU A 191 -12.51 -12.68 -14.35
N VAL A 192 -12.10 -13.65 -13.54
CA VAL A 192 -12.66 -15.01 -13.50
C VAL A 192 -13.61 -15.15 -12.31
N ASN A 193 -13.21 -14.63 -11.15
CA ASN A 193 -14.01 -14.69 -9.92
C ASN A 193 -13.64 -13.52 -9.01
N ALA A 194 -14.62 -12.97 -8.29
CA ALA A 194 -14.44 -11.98 -7.24
C ALA A 194 -15.25 -12.37 -6.00
N THR A 195 -14.63 -12.23 -4.84
CA THR A 195 -15.19 -12.45 -3.51
C THR A 195 -14.70 -11.34 -2.59
N PRO A 196 -15.32 -11.12 -1.43
CA PRO A 196 -14.83 -10.12 -0.49
C PRO A 196 -13.38 -10.33 -0.03
N GLU A 197 -12.91 -11.58 -0.05
CA GLU A 197 -11.60 -11.98 0.42
C GLU A 197 -10.56 -12.08 -0.69
N SER A 198 -10.98 -12.25 -1.95
CA SER A 198 -10.06 -12.54 -3.06
C SER A 198 -10.64 -12.31 -4.44
N ILE A 199 -9.75 -12.04 -5.39
CA ILE A 199 -10.05 -12.03 -6.82
C ILE A 199 -9.12 -13.01 -7.57
N LEU A 200 -9.66 -13.61 -8.62
CA LEU A 200 -8.94 -14.45 -9.57
C LEU A 200 -9.13 -13.87 -10.97
N PHE A 201 -8.03 -13.68 -11.69
CA PHE A 201 -8.10 -13.21 -13.07
C PHE A 201 -7.14 -13.95 -13.99
N ARG A 202 -7.51 -14.02 -15.27
CA ARG A 202 -6.78 -14.73 -16.31
C ARG A 202 -6.06 -13.75 -17.23
N ARG A 203 -4.79 -14.02 -17.48
CA ARG A 203 -3.95 -13.34 -18.47
C ARG A 203 -3.65 -14.31 -19.60
N SER A 204 -3.72 -13.84 -20.83
CA SER A 204 -3.31 -14.60 -22.01
C SER A 204 -1.95 -14.12 -22.48
N PHE A 205 -1.07 -15.04 -22.86
CA PHE A 205 0.27 -14.71 -23.33
C PHE A 205 0.43 -15.06 -24.81
N SER A 206 1.10 -14.16 -25.54
CA SER A 206 1.59 -14.42 -26.90
C SER A 206 3.01 -14.97 -26.84
N LYS A 207 3.44 -15.64 -27.90
CA LYS A 207 4.82 -16.15 -28.01
C LYS A 207 5.82 -15.00 -27.91
N GLY A 208 6.77 -15.09 -26.99
CA GLY A 208 7.85 -14.12 -26.82
C GLY A 208 8.33 -14.03 -25.38
N GLY A 209 9.64 -14.00 -25.16
CA GLY A 209 10.25 -13.93 -23.83
C GLY A 209 10.22 -15.26 -23.06
N THR A 210 10.52 -15.16 -21.77
CA THR A 210 10.59 -16.27 -20.81
C THR A 210 9.81 -15.92 -19.56
N TYR A 211 9.22 -16.91 -18.90
CA TYR A 211 8.69 -16.71 -17.55
C TYR A 211 9.85 -16.45 -16.58
N ASP A 212 9.93 -15.22 -16.09
CA ASP A 212 10.96 -14.78 -15.13
C ASP A 212 10.98 -15.71 -13.90
N GLY A 213 12.19 -16.16 -13.55
CA GLY A 213 12.42 -17.08 -12.44
C GLY A 213 12.05 -18.55 -12.68
N LEU A 214 11.28 -18.89 -13.73
CA LEU A 214 10.97 -20.27 -14.11
C LEU A 214 11.90 -20.82 -15.21
N ASP A 215 12.57 -19.93 -15.94
CA ASP A 215 13.48 -20.24 -17.04
C ASP A 215 12.79 -21.13 -18.11
N VAL A 216 11.53 -20.80 -18.44
CA VAL A 216 10.72 -21.49 -19.46
C VAL A 216 10.27 -20.49 -20.52
N PRO A 217 10.50 -20.76 -21.83
CA PRO A 217 10.00 -19.91 -22.91
C PRO A 217 8.47 -19.84 -22.94
N ILE A 218 7.93 -18.65 -23.15
CA ILE A 218 6.49 -18.44 -23.31
C ILE A 218 6.04 -18.94 -24.68
N GLN A 219 5.07 -19.84 -24.70
CA GLN A 219 4.46 -20.35 -25.92
C GLN A 219 3.13 -19.66 -26.23
N ALA A 220 2.75 -19.65 -27.52
CA ALA A 220 1.47 -19.11 -27.93
C ALA A 220 0.32 -19.95 -27.35
N GLY A 221 -0.60 -19.29 -26.66
CA GLY A 221 -1.74 -19.94 -26.01
C GLY A 221 -1.48 -20.29 -24.55
N ASP A 222 -0.27 -20.07 -24.03
CA ASP A 222 -0.03 -20.12 -22.59
C ASP A 222 -0.87 -19.06 -21.88
N TYR A 223 -1.28 -19.35 -20.65
CA TYR A 223 -2.08 -18.44 -19.86
C TYR A 223 -1.64 -18.45 -18.40
N GLY A 224 -1.98 -17.38 -17.69
CA GLY A 224 -1.67 -17.20 -16.28
C GLY A 224 -2.94 -16.96 -15.49
N LEU A 225 -3.10 -17.68 -14.38
CA LEU A 225 -4.10 -17.41 -13.37
C LEU A 225 -3.44 -16.67 -12.21
N THR A 226 -3.94 -15.48 -11.91
CA THR A 226 -3.43 -14.68 -10.81
C THR A 226 -4.45 -14.62 -9.69
N THR A 227 -4.08 -15.13 -8.53
CA THR A 227 -4.89 -15.09 -7.31
C THR A 227 -4.37 -13.96 -6.42
N ILE A 228 -5.26 -13.04 -6.09
CA ILE A 228 -5.00 -11.89 -5.23
C ILE A 228 -5.96 -12.00 -4.05
N ARG A 229 -5.43 -11.94 -2.83
CA ARG A 229 -6.23 -11.97 -1.60
C ARG A 229 -6.09 -10.62 -0.90
N GLU A 230 -7.20 -10.05 -0.46
CA GLU A 230 -7.22 -8.79 0.30
C GLU A 230 -6.31 -8.92 1.54
N GLY A 231 -5.42 -7.96 1.74
CA GLY A 231 -4.48 -7.92 2.88
C GLY A 231 -3.34 -8.93 2.84
N ALA A 232 -3.23 -9.77 1.80
CA ALA A 232 -2.12 -10.72 1.71
C ALA A 232 -0.80 -10.03 1.40
N TRP A 233 0.29 -10.57 1.96
CA TRP A 233 1.68 -10.12 1.75
C TRP A 233 2.35 -10.74 0.53
N PHE A 234 1.56 -11.42 -0.32
CA PHE A 234 2.05 -11.92 -1.60
C PHE A 234 0.92 -12.03 -2.61
N VAL A 235 1.29 -11.99 -3.89
CA VAL A 235 0.41 -12.32 -5.01
C VAL A 235 0.89 -13.57 -5.71
N LYS A 236 -0.03 -14.51 -5.97
CA LYS A 236 0.26 -15.78 -6.64
C LYS A 236 -0.07 -15.68 -8.13
N HIS A 237 0.87 -16.05 -8.97
CA HIS A 237 0.68 -16.30 -10.40
C HIS A 237 0.95 -17.78 -10.68
N ALA A 238 -0.02 -18.49 -11.25
CA ALA A 238 0.15 -19.86 -11.76
C ALA A 238 0.09 -19.84 -13.29
N TYR A 239 1.11 -20.39 -13.94
CA TYR A 239 1.23 -20.40 -15.39
C TYR A 239 0.97 -21.78 -15.96
N TYR A 240 0.20 -21.82 -17.04
CA TYR A 240 -0.25 -23.04 -17.69
C TYR A 240 0.00 -22.97 -19.19
N THR A 241 0.30 -24.13 -19.78
CA THR A 241 0.32 -24.28 -21.23
C THR A 241 -1.09 -24.16 -21.79
N LYS A 242 -1.23 -23.97 -23.11
CA LYS A 242 -2.52 -24.09 -23.82
C LYS A 242 -3.29 -25.40 -23.57
N ASP A 243 -2.58 -26.48 -23.23
CA ASP A 243 -3.13 -27.82 -22.95
C ASP A 243 -3.33 -28.07 -21.43
N ASP A 244 -3.49 -26.99 -20.65
CA ASP A 244 -3.78 -26.99 -19.20
C ASP A 244 -2.72 -27.66 -18.29
N LYS A 245 -1.50 -27.88 -18.79
CA LYS A 245 -0.37 -28.35 -17.98
C LYS A 245 0.27 -27.21 -17.20
N LEU A 246 0.45 -27.40 -15.89
CA LEU A 246 1.15 -26.45 -15.02
C LEU A 246 2.62 -26.32 -15.45
N ILE A 247 3.04 -25.09 -15.73
CA ILE A 247 4.45 -24.73 -16.01
C ILE A 247 5.16 -24.44 -14.68
N GLY A 248 4.52 -23.65 -13.82
CA GLY A 248 5.04 -23.28 -12.51
C GLY A 248 4.22 -22.19 -11.84
N GLU A 249 4.58 -21.91 -10.61
CA GLU A 249 3.98 -20.90 -9.75
C GLU A 249 5.02 -19.85 -9.37
N TYR A 250 4.58 -18.60 -9.32
CA TYR A 250 5.38 -17.43 -8.95
C TYR A 250 4.63 -16.67 -7.87
N TYR A 251 5.33 -16.34 -6.79
CA TYR A 251 4.80 -15.64 -5.64
C TYR A 251 5.59 -14.36 -5.47
N ASN A 252 4.96 -13.24 -5.78
CA ASN A 252 5.54 -11.92 -5.55
C ASN A 252 5.30 -11.54 -4.10
N VAL A 253 6.35 -11.36 -3.29
CA VAL A 253 6.21 -10.87 -1.92
C VAL A 253 6.10 -9.35 -1.97
N ASN A 254 5.05 -8.83 -1.36
CA ASN A 254 4.67 -7.43 -1.44
C ASN A 254 4.12 -6.93 -0.11
N THR A 255 3.89 -5.62 -0.01
CA THR A 255 3.07 -5.05 1.05
C THR A 255 1.64 -5.57 0.95
N PRO A 256 0.83 -5.52 2.02
CA PRO A 256 -0.54 -5.99 1.99
C PRO A 256 -1.31 -5.46 0.80
N VAL A 257 -1.87 -6.39 0.04
CA VAL A 257 -2.68 -6.11 -1.13
C VAL A 257 -3.93 -5.31 -0.73
N GLU A 258 -4.22 -4.30 -1.52
CA GLU A 258 -5.45 -3.52 -1.45
C GLU A 258 -6.31 -3.78 -2.69
N LEU A 259 -7.54 -4.26 -2.52
CA LEU A 259 -8.51 -4.32 -3.60
C LEU A 259 -9.11 -2.94 -3.89
N TYR A 260 -9.25 -2.63 -5.18
CA TYR A 260 -9.77 -1.38 -5.73
C TYR A 260 -10.85 -1.66 -6.79
N PRO A 261 -11.67 -0.66 -7.16
CA PRO A 261 -12.75 -0.84 -8.15
C PRO A 261 -12.25 -1.30 -9.53
N TYR A 262 -10.98 -1.08 -9.83
CA TYR A 262 -10.32 -1.50 -11.06
C TYR A 262 -9.56 -2.84 -10.92
N GLY A 263 -9.38 -3.37 -9.72
CA GLY A 263 -8.56 -4.57 -9.47
C GLY A 263 -7.83 -4.51 -8.13
N ALA A 264 -6.50 -4.36 -8.16
CA ALA A 264 -5.69 -4.41 -6.95
C ALA A 264 -4.44 -3.52 -7.03
N ARG A 265 -3.94 -3.12 -5.86
CA ARG A 265 -2.69 -2.38 -5.69
C ARG A 265 -1.85 -2.97 -4.57
N TYR A 266 -0.54 -2.94 -4.74
CA TYR A 266 0.44 -3.22 -3.69
C TYR A 266 1.79 -2.62 -4.09
N LEU A 267 2.69 -2.48 -3.11
CA LEU A 267 4.09 -2.17 -3.34
C LEU A 267 4.93 -3.45 -3.33
N ASP A 268 5.68 -3.66 -4.40
CA ASP A 268 6.61 -4.77 -4.58
C ASP A 268 7.81 -4.63 -3.66
N LEU A 269 8.15 -5.71 -2.94
CA LEU A 269 9.31 -5.73 -2.04
C LEU A 269 10.55 -6.34 -2.73
N GLU A 270 10.47 -6.58 -4.04
CA GLU A 270 11.56 -7.06 -4.91
C GLU A 270 12.15 -8.39 -4.42
N VAL A 271 11.35 -9.22 -3.75
CA VAL A 271 11.70 -10.59 -3.34
C VAL A 271 10.59 -11.53 -3.77
N ASP A 272 10.97 -12.66 -4.38
CA ASP A 272 10.01 -13.56 -5.01
C ASP A 272 10.29 -15.01 -4.67
N VAL A 273 9.24 -15.82 -4.58
CA VAL A 273 9.33 -17.28 -4.45
C VAL A 273 8.78 -17.93 -5.71
N VAL A 274 9.56 -18.80 -6.33
CA VAL A 274 9.16 -19.51 -7.57
C VAL A 274 9.17 -21.02 -7.36
N LYS A 275 8.17 -21.72 -7.88
CA LYS A 275 8.06 -23.17 -7.87
C LYS A 275 7.77 -23.68 -9.27
N LYS A 276 8.80 -24.18 -9.95
CA LYS A 276 8.64 -24.86 -11.24
C LYS A 276 7.94 -26.21 -11.03
N ALA A 277 7.09 -26.62 -11.97
CA ALA A 277 6.39 -27.90 -11.87
C ALA A 277 7.37 -29.07 -11.62
N GLY A 278 7.10 -29.87 -10.59
CA GLY A 278 7.93 -31.00 -10.18
C GLY A 278 9.30 -30.65 -9.57
N ARG A 279 9.57 -29.38 -9.25
CA ARG A 279 10.82 -28.93 -8.63
C ARG A 279 10.56 -28.32 -7.24
N ARG A 280 11.62 -28.24 -6.42
CA ARG A 280 11.58 -27.52 -5.15
C ARG A 280 11.45 -26.01 -5.38
N PRO A 281 10.80 -25.27 -4.46
CA PRO A 281 10.71 -23.82 -4.56
C PRO A 281 12.09 -23.17 -4.42
N ARG A 282 12.26 -21.98 -5.00
CA ARG A 282 13.47 -21.15 -4.94
C ARG A 282 13.10 -19.74 -4.53
N LEU A 283 13.94 -19.13 -3.70
CA LEU A 283 13.87 -17.71 -3.38
C LEU A 283 14.73 -16.94 -4.39
N LEU A 284 14.19 -15.85 -4.94
CA LEU A 284 14.87 -14.96 -5.87
C LEU A 284 15.02 -13.56 -5.27
N ASP A 285 16.00 -12.81 -5.76
CA ASP A 285 16.14 -11.37 -5.56
C ASP A 285 16.26 -10.85 -4.11
N ARG A 286 16.64 -11.72 -3.15
CA ARG A 286 16.93 -11.32 -1.75
C ARG A 286 17.87 -10.11 -1.64
N GLU A 287 18.84 -10.00 -2.54
CA GLU A 287 19.81 -8.90 -2.56
C GLU A 287 19.16 -7.55 -2.90
N LYS A 288 18.10 -7.54 -3.72
CA LYS A 288 17.36 -6.31 -4.07
C LYS A 288 16.62 -5.76 -2.86
N LEU A 289 15.90 -6.62 -2.13
CA LEU A 289 15.26 -6.26 -0.87
C LEU A 289 16.26 -5.67 0.15
N ALA A 290 17.41 -6.36 0.34
CA ALA A 290 18.45 -5.88 1.24
C ALA A 290 19.01 -4.52 0.82
N LEU A 291 19.11 -4.26 -0.49
CA LEU A 291 19.55 -2.97 -1.03
C LEU A 291 18.53 -1.86 -0.75
N LEU A 292 17.22 -2.14 -0.80
CA LEU A 292 16.18 -1.18 -0.42
C LEU A 292 16.33 -0.75 1.04
N SER A 293 16.56 -1.70 1.95
CA SER A 293 16.75 -1.36 3.37
C SER A 293 18.06 -0.62 3.60
N ARG A 294 19.16 -1.07 2.97
CA ARG A 294 20.47 -0.42 3.10
C ARG A 294 20.47 1.03 2.60
N ARG A 295 19.70 1.34 1.56
CA ARG A 295 19.51 2.72 1.06
C ARG A 295 18.55 3.54 1.91
N GLY A 296 17.93 2.94 2.92
CA GLY A 296 16.92 3.58 3.75
C GLY A 296 15.62 3.84 2.99
N ALA A 297 15.31 3.14 1.90
CA ALA A 297 14.00 3.24 1.25
C ALA A 297 12.92 2.57 2.11
N ILE A 298 13.26 1.43 2.72
CA ILE A 298 12.38 0.69 3.64
C ILE A 298 13.03 0.49 5.01
N GLY A 299 12.21 0.32 6.05
CA GLY A 299 12.69 -0.04 7.39
C GLY A 299 13.15 -1.50 7.48
N SER A 300 14.08 -1.79 8.40
CA SER A 300 14.58 -3.15 8.64
C SER A 300 13.51 -4.13 9.14
N ALA A 301 12.47 -3.62 9.82
CA ALA A 301 11.31 -4.40 10.23
C ALA A 301 10.51 -4.90 9.01
N LEU A 302 10.38 -4.08 7.95
CA LEU A 302 9.69 -4.47 6.72
C LEU A 302 10.50 -5.52 5.95
N GLU A 303 11.82 -5.36 5.85
CA GLU A 303 12.71 -6.37 5.28
C GLU A 303 12.54 -7.72 6.01
N SER A 304 12.58 -7.68 7.34
CA SER A 304 12.40 -8.88 8.18
C SER A 304 11.05 -9.54 7.94
N LYS A 305 9.97 -8.75 7.85
CA LYS A 305 8.62 -9.22 7.55
C LYS A 305 8.55 -9.88 6.16
N ALA A 306 9.12 -9.26 5.13
CA ALA A 306 9.14 -9.80 3.78
C ALA A 306 9.89 -11.14 3.71
N MET A 307 11.05 -11.22 4.37
CA MET A 307 11.82 -12.46 4.46
C MET A 307 11.11 -13.56 5.24
N ALA A 308 10.35 -13.23 6.28
CA ALA A 308 9.52 -14.18 7.01
C ALA A 308 8.41 -14.76 6.11
N VAL A 309 7.69 -13.89 5.38
CA VAL A 309 6.65 -14.31 4.41
C VAL A 309 7.24 -15.20 3.32
N ALA A 310 8.40 -14.83 2.76
CA ALA A 310 9.11 -15.65 1.79
C ALA A 310 9.52 -17.01 2.37
N GLY A 311 9.98 -17.05 3.61
CA GLY A 311 10.33 -18.29 4.32
C GLY A 311 9.15 -19.22 4.55
N GLU A 312 8.01 -18.68 4.98
CA GLU A 312 6.75 -19.42 5.14
C GLU A 312 6.25 -19.99 3.81
N LEU A 313 6.33 -19.21 2.72
CA LEU A 313 6.02 -19.68 1.37
C LEU A 313 6.94 -20.83 0.95
N MET A 314 8.25 -20.70 1.16
CA MET A 314 9.21 -21.76 0.83
C MET A 314 8.92 -23.06 1.57
N GLN A 315 8.52 -23.00 2.85
CA GLN A 315 8.13 -24.17 3.65
C GLN A 315 6.82 -24.79 3.14
N THR A 316 5.79 -23.96 2.98
CA THR A 316 4.46 -24.38 2.51
C THR A 316 4.51 -25.03 1.13
N LEU A 317 5.38 -24.53 0.26
CA LEU A 317 5.54 -25.04 -1.10
C LEU A 317 6.47 -26.24 -1.22
N ALA A 318 7.27 -26.53 -0.19
CA ALA A 318 8.15 -27.69 -0.13
C ALA A 318 7.50 -28.93 0.49
N GLY A 319 6.47 -28.73 1.34
CA GLY A 319 5.55 -29.78 1.77
C GLY A 319 4.63 -30.23 0.65
#